data_AF-A0A6P8DRJ6-F1
#
_entry.id   AF-A0A6P8DRJ6-F1
#
_cell.length_a   1.000
_cell.length_b   1.000
_cell.length_c   1.000
_cell.angle_alpha   90.00
_cell.angle_beta   90.00
_cell.angle_gamma   90.00
#
_symmetry.space_group_name_H-M   'P 1'
#
loop_
_entity.id
_entity.type
_entity.pdbx_description
1 polymer ?
#
loop_
_entity_poly.entity_id
_entity_poly.type
_entity_poly.pdbx_seq_one_letter_code
_entity_poly.pdbx_strand_id
1 'polypeptide(L)'
;MTEEKSDPCKEKYAADLSSIRDAHSRIRSICSPRLYSKAAGRIITLPETYTIADGLRAFLGDLTWPVVRDFVDDIIVVDDSEIIEAMKLCYEILKLAVEPSGAIGLAAVLSESFRSNTTWNSCSNVAIILSGGNLDLGALWNSYMK
;
A
#
# COMPACT_ATOMS: atom_id res chain seq x y z
N MET A 1 30.69 21.86 16.81
CA MET A 1 30.09 21.34 15.56
C MET A 1 29.85 19.87 15.74
N THR A 2 28.62 19.46 16.01
CA THR A 2 28.25 18.05 15.98
C THR A 2 28.02 17.66 14.53
N GLU A 3 28.83 16.74 14.02
CA GLU A 3 28.65 16.11 12.73
C GLU A 3 27.25 15.49 12.67
N GLU A 4 26.40 15.99 11.78
CA GLU A 4 25.17 15.28 11.38
C GLU A 4 25.60 13.99 10.69
N LYS A 5 25.60 12.88 11.44
CA LYS A 5 25.66 11.55 10.83
C LYS A 5 24.44 11.41 9.93
N SER A 6 24.66 11.11 8.65
CA SER A 6 23.58 10.87 7.69
C SER A 6 22.72 9.71 8.19
N ASP A 7 21.41 9.94 8.21
CA ASP A 7 20.42 8.96 8.65
C ASP A 7 20.25 7.92 7.53
N PRO A 8 20.60 6.63 7.76
CA PRO A 8 20.50 5.59 6.73
C PRO A 8 19.06 5.40 6.23
N CYS A 9 18.05 5.82 7.01
CA CYS A 9 16.66 5.89 6.57
C CYS A 9 16.48 6.91 5.44
N LYS A 10 17.06 8.11 5.56
CA LYS A 10 16.97 9.17 4.54
C LYS A 10 17.62 8.77 3.22
N GLU A 11 18.74 8.03 3.25
CA GLU A 11 19.44 7.57 2.05
C GLU A 11 18.67 6.47 1.30
N LYS A 12 18.03 5.54 2.03
CA LYS A 12 17.21 4.46 1.45
C LYS A 12 16.00 4.99 0.67
N TYR A 13 15.33 6.04 1.18
CA TYR A 13 14.15 6.64 0.55
C TYR A 13 14.50 7.77 -0.45
N ALA A 14 15.70 8.35 -0.42
CA ALA A 14 16.12 9.39 -1.36
C ALA A 14 16.29 8.87 -2.81
N ALA A 15 16.76 7.63 -2.99
CA ALA A 15 16.84 6.98 -4.29
C ALA A 15 15.43 6.74 -4.88
N ASP A 16 14.50 6.30 -4.03
CA ASP A 16 13.11 6.07 -4.39
C ASP A 16 12.38 7.37 -4.73
N LEU A 17 12.65 8.47 -4.01
CA LEU A 17 12.07 9.79 -4.27
C LEU A 17 12.44 10.36 -5.65
N SER A 18 13.56 9.95 -6.25
CA SER A 18 13.93 10.34 -7.61
C SER A 18 13.13 9.59 -8.69
N SER A 19 12.93 8.28 -8.48
CA SER A 19 12.02 7.41 -9.25
C SER A 19 10.55 7.85 -9.12
N ILE A 20 10.15 8.27 -7.92
CA ILE A 20 8.82 8.79 -7.58
C ILE A 20 8.59 10.20 -8.15
N ARG A 21 9.65 11.01 -8.30
CA ARG A 21 9.58 12.33 -8.96
C ARG A 21 9.39 12.25 -10.47
N ASP A 22 9.99 11.26 -11.14
CA ASP A 22 9.69 10.99 -12.56
C ASP A 22 8.30 10.37 -12.72
N ALA A 23 7.87 9.57 -11.73
CA ALA A 23 6.52 9.06 -11.65
C ALA A 23 5.50 10.19 -11.60
N HIS A 24 5.77 11.38 -11.01
CA HIS A 24 4.86 12.55 -10.89
C HIS A 24 4.16 12.95 -12.21
N SER A 25 4.79 12.71 -13.36
CA SER A 25 4.19 12.95 -14.69
C SER A 25 3.28 11.82 -15.21
N ARG A 26 3.31 10.66 -14.54
CA ARG A 26 2.57 9.41 -14.81
C ARG A 26 1.69 8.94 -13.64
N ILE A 27 1.59 9.68 -12.52
CA ILE A 27 0.87 9.25 -11.30
C ILE A 27 -0.64 9.37 -11.50
N ARG A 28 -1.25 8.23 -11.79
CA ARG A 28 -2.63 7.95 -11.36
C ARG A 28 -2.72 6.75 -10.42
N SER A 29 -1.61 6.05 -10.14
CA SER A 29 -1.63 4.73 -9.48
C SER A 29 -0.86 4.67 -8.15
N ILE A 30 0.25 5.40 -8.00
CA ILE A 30 1.12 5.32 -6.81
C ILE A 30 0.88 6.55 -5.93
N CYS A 31 -0.20 6.55 -5.15
CA CYS A 31 -0.58 7.70 -4.32
C CYS A 31 -0.82 7.26 -2.86
N SER A 32 0.26 6.96 -2.14
CA SER A 32 0.20 6.65 -0.70
C SER A 32 0.76 7.81 0.14
N PRO A 33 -0.09 8.70 0.70
CA PRO A 33 0.32 9.76 1.63
C PRO A 33 1.14 9.25 2.83
N ARG A 34 0.97 7.96 3.17
CA ARG A 34 1.60 7.30 4.31
C ARG A 34 3.08 7.09 4.04
N LEU A 35 3.43 6.64 2.83
CA LEU A 35 4.83 6.49 2.42
C LEU A 35 5.55 7.84 2.47
N TYR A 36 4.95 8.89 1.90
CA TYR A 36 5.51 10.23 1.95
C TYR A 36 5.68 10.73 3.39
N SER A 37 4.68 10.48 4.24
CA SER A 37 4.76 10.88 5.65
C SER A 37 5.92 10.19 6.37
N LYS A 38 6.08 8.87 6.17
CA LYS A 38 7.15 8.06 6.74
C LYS A 38 8.53 8.54 6.30
N ALA A 39 8.71 8.77 4.99
CA ALA A 39 9.96 9.29 4.44
C ALA A 39 10.29 10.72 4.94
N ALA A 40 9.29 11.56 5.14
CA ALA A 40 9.47 12.94 5.60
C ALA A 40 9.56 13.09 7.13
N GLY A 41 9.23 12.05 7.90
CA GLY A 41 9.17 12.10 9.36
C GLY A 41 8.06 12.99 9.92
N ARG A 42 7.07 13.37 9.11
CA ARG A 42 5.90 14.18 9.51
C ARG A 42 4.69 13.84 8.65
N ILE A 43 3.48 14.15 9.11
CA ILE A 43 2.26 13.94 8.33
C ILE A 43 2.32 14.78 7.04
N ILE A 44 2.12 14.11 5.91
CA ILE A 44 1.94 14.69 4.59
C ILE A 44 0.56 14.29 4.08
N THR A 45 -0.19 15.28 3.61
CA THR A 45 -1.46 15.09 2.91
C THR A 45 -1.27 15.34 1.42
N LEU A 46 -2.17 14.77 0.62
CA LEU A 46 -2.22 14.98 -0.83
C LEU A 46 -3.56 15.62 -1.16
N PRO A 47 -3.63 16.49 -2.20
CA PRO A 47 -4.87 17.15 -2.54
C PRO A 47 -5.96 16.16 -2.96
N GLU A 48 -5.59 15.08 -3.65
CA GLU A 48 -6.50 14.04 -4.13
C GLU A 48 -5.84 12.66 -4.08
N THR A 49 -6.66 11.62 -3.95
CA THR A 49 -6.23 10.21 -4.04
C THR A 49 -7.07 9.47 -5.07
N TYR A 50 -6.40 8.76 -5.96
CA TYR A 50 -7.02 7.99 -7.05
C TYR A 50 -6.65 6.52 -6.85
N THR A 51 -7.63 5.71 -6.49
CA THR A 51 -7.49 4.25 -6.33
C THR A 51 -8.87 3.60 -6.24
N ILE A 52 -9.00 2.35 -6.68
CA ILE A 52 -10.20 1.53 -6.44
C ILE A 52 -10.40 1.17 -4.96
N ALA A 53 -9.36 1.26 -4.12
CA ALA A 53 -9.42 1.01 -2.69
C ALA A 53 -9.97 2.24 -1.94
N ASP A 54 -11.29 2.39 -1.96
CA ASP A 54 -12.03 3.51 -1.39
C ASP A 54 -11.75 3.72 0.11
N GLY A 55 -11.72 2.65 0.89
CA GLY A 55 -11.43 2.67 2.33
C GLY A 55 -10.01 3.12 2.70
N LEU A 56 -9.10 3.18 1.72
CA LEU A 56 -7.71 3.58 1.92
C LEU A 56 -7.44 5.03 1.53
N ARG A 57 -8.45 5.82 1.16
CA ARG A 57 -8.27 7.22 0.71
C ARG A 57 -8.01 8.25 1.82
N ALA A 58 -8.15 7.86 3.09
CA ALA A 58 -7.94 8.76 4.24
C ALA A 58 -6.46 9.18 4.42
N PHE A 59 -6.20 10.12 5.32
CA PHE A 59 -4.83 10.48 5.74
C PHE A 59 -4.51 9.94 7.13
N LEU A 60 -3.23 9.99 7.52
CA LEU A 60 -2.82 9.68 8.89
C LEU A 60 -3.34 10.77 9.82
N GLY A 61 -3.87 10.36 10.98
CA GLY A 61 -4.31 11.27 12.02
C GLY A 61 -3.23 11.46 13.08
N ASP A 62 -3.40 12.48 13.91
CA ASP A 62 -2.42 12.86 14.94
C ASP A 62 -2.17 11.74 15.96
N LEU A 63 -3.18 10.91 16.22
CA LEU A 63 -3.06 9.76 17.13
C LEU A 63 -2.41 8.53 16.49
N THR A 64 -2.61 8.33 15.18
CA THR A 64 -2.09 7.13 14.49
C THR A 64 -0.67 7.35 13.96
N TRP A 65 -0.30 8.60 13.65
CA TRP A 65 1.02 8.92 13.12
C TRP A 65 2.20 8.49 14.01
N PRO A 66 2.22 8.76 15.34
CA PRO A 66 3.31 8.31 16.20
C PRO A 66 3.50 6.79 16.15
N VAL A 67 2.39 6.03 16.12
CA VAL A 67 2.44 4.56 16.04
C VAL A 67 3.04 4.11 14.71
N VAL A 68 2.60 4.69 13.59
CA VAL A 68 3.15 4.39 12.27
C VAL A 68 4.63 4.78 12.17
N ARG A 69 5.01 5.93 12.73
CA ARG A 69 6.39 6.42 12.72
C ARG A 69 7.32 5.50 13.50
N ASP A 70 6.90 5.02 14.67
CA ASP A 70 7.80 4.34 15.61
C ASP A 70 7.76 2.81 15.49
N PHE A 71 6.64 2.21 15.05
CA PHE A 71 6.45 0.75 15.08
C PHE A 71 6.21 0.07 13.73
N VAL A 72 5.98 0.83 12.65
CA VAL A 72 5.86 0.23 11.31
C VAL A 72 7.23 0.22 10.64
N ASP A 73 7.73 -0.95 10.27
CA ASP A 73 9.07 -1.10 9.68
C ASP A 73 9.13 -0.49 8.27
N ASP A 74 8.13 -0.75 7.43
CA ASP A 74 8.10 -0.24 6.06
C ASP A 74 6.67 -0.10 5.52
N ILE A 75 6.53 0.67 4.44
CA ILE A 75 5.26 0.88 3.74
C ILE A 75 5.42 0.43 2.30
N ILE A 76 4.75 -0.65 1.94
CA ILE A 76 4.75 -1.18 0.58
C ILE A 76 3.61 -0.53 -0.20
N VAL A 77 3.92 -0.05 -1.40
CA VAL A 77 2.93 0.51 -2.33
C VAL A 77 2.67 -0.50 -3.43
N VAL A 78 1.40 -0.63 -3.78
CA VAL A 78 0.91 -1.49 -4.86
C VAL A 78 -0.06 -0.70 -5.73
N ASP A 79 -0.14 -1.10 -6.99
CA ASP A 79 -1.04 -0.53 -7.98
C ASP A 79 -2.43 -1.16 -7.94
N ASP A 80 -3.44 -0.45 -8.44
CA ASP A 80 -4.83 -0.93 -8.51
C ASP A 80 -4.94 -2.27 -9.27
N SER A 81 -4.10 -2.49 -10.29
CA SER A 81 -4.06 -3.78 -11.00
C SER A 81 -3.60 -4.92 -10.12
N GLU A 82 -2.62 -4.70 -9.24
CA GLU A 82 -2.16 -5.71 -8.29
C GLU A 82 -3.23 -6.02 -7.23
N ILE A 83 -3.99 -4.99 -6.82
CA ILE A 83 -5.14 -5.16 -5.93
C ILE A 83 -6.21 -6.04 -6.61
N ILE A 84 -6.52 -5.80 -7.88
CA ILE A 84 -7.49 -6.62 -8.64
C ILE A 84 -7.03 -8.08 -8.74
N GLU A 85 -5.76 -8.33 -9.05
CA GLU A 85 -5.23 -9.70 -9.11
C GLU A 85 -5.27 -10.40 -7.74
N ALA A 86 -4.95 -9.68 -6.66
CA ALA A 86 -5.10 -10.22 -5.31
C ALA A 86 -6.56 -10.53 -4.96
N MET A 87 -7.50 -9.66 -5.34
CA MET A 87 -8.94 -9.93 -5.18
C MET A 87 -9.35 -11.19 -5.93
N LYS A 88 -8.94 -11.35 -7.20
CA LYS A 88 -9.24 -12.56 -7.98
C LYS A 88 -8.75 -13.81 -7.26
N LEU A 89 -7.53 -13.81 -6.73
CA LEU A 89 -6.99 -14.94 -5.96
C LEU A 89 -7.79 -15.22 -4.69
N CYS A 90 -8.22 -14.18 -3.96
CA CYS A 90 -9.11 -14.36 -2.81
C CYS A 90 -10.43 -15.04 -3.19
N TYR A 91 -11.03 -14.67 -4.33
CA TYR A 91 -12.28 -15.27 -4.81
C TYR A 91 -12.08 -16.68 -5.36
N GLU A 92 -11.05 -16.90 -6.18
CA GLU A 92 -10.82 -18.14 -6.91
C GLU A 92 -10.15 -19.21 -6.06
N ILE A 93 -9.30 -18.84 -5.10
CA ILE A 93 -8.52 -19.81 -4.32
C ILE A 93 -9.08 -19.87 -2.90
N LEU A 94 -9.14 -18.73 -2.20
CA LEU A 94 -9.59 -18.70 -0.80
C LEU A 94 -11.11 -18.82 -0.66
N LYS A 95 -11.85 -18.55 -1.75
CA LYS A 95 -13.33 -18.53 -1.80
C LYS A 95 -13.93 -17.48 -0.86
N LEU A 96 -13.22 -16.37 -0.67
CA LEU A 96 -13.62 -15.26 0.18
C LEU A 96 -13.97 -14.04 -0.68
N ALA A 97 -15.15 -13.48 -0.45
CA ALA A 97 -15.58 -12.24 -1.07
C ALA A 97 -14.96 -11.04 -0.33
N VAL A 98 -13.81 -10.57 -0.83
CA VAL A 98 -13.07 -9.43 -0.29
C VAL A 98 -13.30 -8.17 -1.13
N GLU A 99 -13.24 -7.00 -0.50
CA GLU A 99 -13.27 -5.71 -1.20
C GLU A 99 -11.85 -5.29 -1.61
N PRO A 100 -11.68 -4.30 -2.51
CA PRO A 100 -10.35 -3.86 -2.94
C PRO A 100 -9.43 -3.44 -1.78
N SER A 101 -9.94 -2.64 -0.85
CA SER A 101 -9.22 -2.21 0.35
C SER A 101 -8.79 -3.39 1.23
N GLY A 102 -9.61 -4.43 1.31
CA GLY A 102 -9.35 -5.65 2.08
C GLY A 102 -8.32 -6.59 1.47
N ALA A 103 -8.11 -6.53 0.16
CA ALA A 103 -7.15 -7.39 -0.55
C ALA A 103 -5.72 -6.81 -0.59
N ILE A 104 -5.50 -5.55 -0.18
CA ILE A 104 -4.21 -4.87 -0.36
C ILE A 104 -3.05 -5.57 0.34
N GLY A 105 -3.29 -6.22 1.48
CA GLY A 105 -2.25 -6.97 2.20
C GLY A 105 -1.73 -8.16 1.39
N LEU A 106 -2.62 -8.86 0.66
CA LEU A 106 -2.22 -9.94 -0.24
C LEU A 106 -1.51 -9.39 -1.48
N ALA A 107 -2.01 -8.30 -2.06
CA ALA A 107 -1.34 -7.62 -3.17
C ALA A 107 0.09 -7.23 -2.81
N ALA A 108 0.31 -6.66 -1.61
CA ALA A 108 1.63 -6.28 -1.14
C ALA A 108 2.59 -7.46 -1.07
N VAL A 109 2.17 -8.61 -0.51
CA VAL A 109 3.03 -9.80 -0.40
C VAL A 109 3.36 -10.41 -1.76
N LEU A 110 2.45 -10.33 -2.73
CA LEU A 110 2.66 -10.84 -4.09
C LEU A 110 3.50 -9.90 -4.96
N SER A 111 3.58 -8.61 -4.60
CA SER A 111 4.33 -7.60 -5.35
C SER A 111 5.83 -7.91 -5.42
N GLU A 112 6.48 -7.45 -6.49
CA GLU A 112 7.92 -7.58 -6.64
C GLU A 112 8.67 -6.79 -5.55
N SER A 113 8.11 -5.66 -5.11
CA SER A 113 8.66 -4.83 -4.02
C SER A 113 8.82 -5.60 -2.72
N PHE A 114 7.88 -6.49 -2.38
CA PHE A 114 8.00 -7.37 -1.21
C PHE A 114 8.98 -8.51 -1.47
N ARG A 115 8.86 -9.18 -2.62
CA ARG A 115 9.62 -10.41 -2.93
C ARG A 115 11.11 -10.17 -3.15
N SER A 116 11.47 -9.04 -3.73
CA SER A 116 12.87 -8.64 -3.95
C SER A 116 13.54 -8.04 -2.71
N ASN A 117 12.77 -7.75 -1.66
CA ASN A 117 13.29 -7.15 -0.44
C ASN A 117 14.09 -8.17 0.38
N THR A 118 15.39 -7.98 0.43
CA THR A 118 16.33 -8.86 1.13
C THR A 118 16.06 -8.98 2.62
N THR A 119 15.42 -7.97 3.23
CA THR A 119 15.08 -7.98 4.67
C THR A 119 13.91 -8.94 4.95
N TRP A 120 13.04 -9.18 3.96
CA TRP A 120 11.77 -9.89 4.13
C TRP A 120 11.81 -11.28 3.46
N ASN A 121 12.79 -11.52 2.58
CA ASN A 121 13.00 -12.79 1.89
C ASN A 121 13.27 -13.97 2.86
N SER A 122 13.75 -13.70 4.07
CA SER A 122 13.90 -14.73 5.11
C SER A 122 12.61 -15.05 5.87
N CYS A 123 11.51 -14.31 5.67
CA CYS A 123 10.26 -14.54 6.37
C CYS A 123 9.59 -15.83 5.87
N SER A 124 9.65 -16.88 6.69
CA SER A 124 9.05 -18.17 6.34
C SER A 124 7.52 -18.18 6.48
N ASN A 125 6.98 -17.34 7.38
CA ASN A 125 5.55 -17.27 7.68
C ASN A 125 5.10 -15.81 7.63
N VAL A 126 4.12 -15.52 6.77
CA VAL A 126 3.55 -14.18 6.60
C VAL A 126 2.05 -14.26 6.87
N ALA A 127 1.58 -13.48 7.84
CA ALA A 127 0.16 -13.34 8.13
C ALA A 127 -0.39 -12.11 7.39
N ILE A 128 -1.52 -12.28 6.72
CA ILE A 128 -2.18 -11.23 5.93
C ILE A 128 -3.53 -10.93 6.57
N ILE A 129 -3.81 -9.64 6.80
CA ILE A 129 -5.10 -9.19 7.30
C ILE A 129 -5.99 -8.85 6.11
N LEU A 130 -7.09 -9.59 5.95
CA LEU A 130 -8.16 -9.27 5.01
C LEU A 130 -9.18 -8.39 5.73
N SER A 131 -9.12 -7.07 5.54
CA SER A 131 -9.81 -6.11 6.41
C SER A 131 -11.31 -5.95 6.16
N GLY A 132 -11.82 -6.30 4.97
CA GLY A 132 -13.20 -6.03 4.58
C GLY A 132 -13.65 -6.74 3.31
N GLY A 133 -14.98 -6.78 3.11
CA GLY A 133 -15.67 -7.47 2.02
C GLY A 133 -16.92 -6.74 1.51
N ASN A 134 -17.05 -5.44 1.80
CA ASN A 134 -18.23 -4.64 1.50
C ASN A 134 -18.13 -4.05 0.09
N LEU A 135 -18.42 -4.86 -0.93
CA LEU A 135 -18.37 -4.45 -2.33
C LEU A 135 -19.75 -4.52 -2.99
N ASP A 136 -20.05 -3.55 -3.86
CA ASP A 136 -21.22 -3.64 -4.75
C ASP A 136 -20.95 -4.68 -5.85
N LEU A 137 -21.73 -5.76 -5.83
CA LEU A 137 -21.68 -6.86 -6.79
C LEU A 137 -22.82 -6.81 -7.83
N GLY A 138 -23.50 -5.67 -7.98
CA GLY A 138 -24.63 -5.52 -8.89
C GLY A 138 -24.30 -5.95 -10.34
N ALA A 139 -23.13 -5.60 -10.85
CA ALA A 139 -22.68 -6.03 -12.18
C ALA A 139 -22.60 -7.56 -12.32
N LEU A 140 -22.16 -8.25 -11.26
CA LEU A 140 -22.08 -9.71 -11.24
C LEU A 140 -23.48 -10.32 -11.26
N TRP A 141 -24.39 -9.89 -10.37
CA TRP A 141 -25.75 -10.44 -10.31
C TRP A 141 -26.56 -10.16 -11.58
N ASN A 142 -26.43 -8.95 -12.15
CA ASN A 142 -27.05 -8.58 -13.41
C ASN A 142 -26.56 -9.44 -14.59
N SER A 143 -25.36 -10.04 -14.50
CA SER A 143 -24.85 -10.95 -15.54
C SER A 143 -25.53 -12.32 -15.52
N TYR A 144 -25.98 -12.78 -14.34
CA TYR A 144 -26.66 -14.07 -14.16
C TYR A 144 -28.17 -14.01 -14.39
N MET A 145 -28.79 -12.83 -14.25
CA MET A 145 -30.23 -12.64 -14.45
C MET A 145 -30.63 -12.30 -15.90
N LYS A 146 -29.71 -12.45 -16.85
CA LYS A 146 -30.01 -12.38 -18.29
C LYS A 146 -30.61 -13.69 -18.77
#